data_AF-A0A370KJF2-F1
#
_entry.id   AF-A0A370KJF2-F1
#
_cell.length_a   1.000
_cell.length_b   1.000
_cell.length_c   1.000
_cell.angle_alpha   90.00
_cell.angle_beta   90.00
_cell.angle_gamma   90.00
#
_symmetry.space_group_name_H-M   'P 1'
#
loop_
_entity.id
_entity.type
_entity.pdbx_description
1 polymer ?
#
loop_
_entity_poly.entity_id
_entity_poly.type
_entity_poly.pdbx_seq_one_letter_code
_entity_poly.pdbx_strand_id
1 'polypeptide(L)'
;MNRCPFPLVAFPMLALTLPALAETRPLSEVTKKIEAQILRQNSRQDIECYKYILKDFQQRKVRKADVFVVFDDPGIEGIGIGISETDANYSCEGGEMRVWEAGKYSVVKQFR
;
A
#
# COMPACT_ATOMS: atom_id res chain seq x y z
N MET A 1 46.15 32.59 -31.95
CA MET A 1 45.44 31.32 -32.22
C MET A 1 44.85 30.83 -30.91
N ASN A 2 43.61 30.38 -30.99
CA ASN A 2 42.64 30.20 -29.92
C ASN A 2 42.98 29.06 -28.93
N ARG A 3 42.64 29.21 -27.65
CA ARG A 3 41.51 28.51 -26.98
C ARG A 3 41.46 28.81 -25.46
N CYS A 4 40.37 29.46 -25.06
CA CYS A 4 39.91 29.67 -23.69
C CYS A 4 39.38 28.36 -23.06
N PRO A 5 39.21 28.31 -21.72
CA PRO A 5 39.05 27.09 -20.94
C PRO A 5 37.62 26.54 -21.04
N PHE A 6 37.50 25.23 -21.05
CA PHE A 6 36.20 24.55 -20.98
C PHE A 6 35.49 24.90 -19.67
N PRO A 7 34.22 25.36 -19.69
CA PRO A 7 33.46 25.51 -18.48
C PRO A 7 33.03 24.13 -18.02
N LEU A 8 33.36 23.79 -16.77
CA LEU A 8 32.75 22.70 -16.03
C LEU A 8 31.29 23.07 -15.80
N VAL A 9 30.42 22.63 -16.71
CA VAL A 9 28.97 22.70 -16.54
C VAL A 9 28.61 21.71 -15.44
N ALA A 10 28.35 22.23 -14.24
CA ALA A 10 27.76 21.47 -13.15
C ALA A 10 26.35 21.07 -13.56
N PHE A 11 26.19 19.81 -13.98
CA PHE A 11 24.88 19.22 -14.18
C PHE A 11 24.17 19.14 -12.83
N PRO A 12 22.95 19.70 -12.68
CA PRO A 12 22.15 19.37 -11.52
C PRO A 12 21.80 17.89 -11.63
N MET A 13 22.27 17.08 -10.67
CA MET A 13 21.68 15.77 -10.40
C MET A 13 20.23 16.04 -9.98
N LEU A 14 19.33 16.08 -10.96
CA LEU A 14 17.91 15.84 -10.74
C LEU A 14 17.81 14.42 -10.18
N ALA A 15 17.74 14.33 -8.85
CA ALA A 15 17.29 13.12 -8.18
C ALA A 15 15.87 12.85 -8.69
N LEU A 16 15.77 11.93 -9.65
CA LEU A 16 14.52 11.34 -10.10
C LEU A 16 13.93 10.62 -8.88
N THR A 17 13.09 11.32 -8.12
CA THR A 17 12.17 10.71 -7.19
C THR A 17 11.20 9.90 -8.03
N LEU A 18 11.50 8.61 -8.22
CA LEU A 18 10.56 7.66 -8.77
C LEU A 18 9.29 7.77 -7.92
N PRO A 19 8.10 7.98 -8.52
CA PRO A 19 6.86 7.91 -7.76
C PRO A 19 6.85 6.54 -7.08
N ALA A 20 6.54 6.51 -5.78
CA ALA A 20 6.32 5.26 -5.07
C ALA A 20 5.27 4.48 -5.89
N LEU A 21 5.69 3.36 -6.47
CA LEU A 21 4.77 2.51 -7.21
C LEU A 21 4.03 1.68 -6.17
N ALA A 22 2.72 1.54 -6.34
CA ALA A 22 1.89 0.67 -5.51
C ALA A 22 2.51 -0.73 -5.45
N GLU A 23 2.94 -1.15 -4.26
CA GLU A 23 3.46 -2.48 -4.02
C GLU A 23 2.31 -3.42 -3.66
N THR A 24 2.06 -4.41 -4.52
CA THR A 24 1.15 -5.52 -4.22
C THR A 24 1.96 -6.75 -3.84
N ARG A 25 1.71 -7.30 -2.65
CA ARG A 25 2.42 -8.49 -2.14
C ARG A 25 1.45 -9.51 -1.55
N PRO A 26 1.67 -10.82 -1.76
CA PRO A 26 1.00 -11.84 -0.95
C PRO A 26 1.30 -11.63 0.53
N LEU A 27 0.33 -11.86 1.40
CA LEU A 27 0.50 -11.73 2.85
C LEU A 27 1.54 -12.74 3.38
N SER A 28 1.74 -13.88 2.70
CA SER A 28 2.83 -14.80 3.00
C SER A 28 4.23 -14.22 2.76
N GLU A 29 4.35 -13.20 1.91
CA GLU A 29 5.61 -12.52 1.58
C GLU A 29 5.80 -11.21 2.36
N VAL A 30 4.80 -10.79 3.15
CA VAL A 30 4.91 -9.64 4.04
C VAL A 30 5.86 -9.98 5.19
N THR A 31 7.13 -9.61 4.99
CA THR A 31 8.18 -9.74 6.00
C THR A 31 8.00 -8.69 7.11
N LYS A 32 8.70 -8.87 8.25
CA LYS A 32 8.74 -7.87 9.33
C LYS A 32 9.16 -6.47 8.85
N LYS A 33 9.99 -6.38 7.81
CA LYS A 33 10.42 -5.11 7.23
C LYS A 33 9.26 -4.41 6.50
N ILE A 34 8.52 -5.16 5.69
CA ILE A 34 7.35 -4.66 4.96
C ILE A 34 6.23 -4.30 5.94
N GLU A 35 5.99 -5.14 6.94
CA GLU A 35 5.03 -4.83 8.01
C GLU A 35 5.40 -3.53 8.74
N ALA A 36 6.67 -3.36 9.13
CA ALA A 36 7.13 -2.12 9.76
C ALA A 36 6.97 -0.89 8.85
N GLN A 37 7.09 -1.05 7.54
CA GLN A 37 6.87 0.01 6.56
C GLN A 37 5.39 0.39 6.49
N ILE A 38 4.49 -0.59 6.33
CA ILE A 38 3.04 -0.39 6.36
C ILE A 38 2.63 0.33 7.64
N LEU A 39 3.13 -0.09 8.81
CA LEU A 39 2.82 0.52 10.10
C LEU A 39 3.33 1.96 10.26
N ARG A 40 4.40 2.35 9.55
CA ARG A 40 4.97 3.70 9.64
C ARG A 40 4.28 4.71 8.72
N GLN A 41 3.75 4.23 7.60
CA GLN A 41 3.21 5.08 6.54
C GLN A 41 1.70 5.31 6.67
N ASN A 42 1.02 4.54 7.51
CA ASN A 42 -0.43 4.58 7.65
C ASN A 42 -0.86 5.16 9.01
N SER A 43 -2.07 5.72 9.04
CA SER A 43 -2.65 6.21 10.28
C SER A 43 -2.90 5.06 11.27
N ARG A 44 -3.04 5.41 12.56
CA ARG A 44 -3.38 4.41 13.58
C ARG A 44 -4.70 3.71 13.26
N GLN A 45 -5.69 4.46 12.74
CA GLN A 45 -7.00 3.93 12.40
C GLN A 45 -6.94 2.93 11.24
N ASP A 46 -6.16 3.24 10.20
CA ASP A 46 -5.97 2.34 9.06
C ASP A 46 -5.24 1.06 9.46
N ILE A 47 -4.28 1.15 10.39
CA ILE A 47 -3.59 -0.01 10.95
C ILE A 47 -4.56 -0.90 11.74
N GLU A 48 -5.46 -0.32 12.53
CA GLU A 48 -6.47 -1.10 13.26
C GLU A 48 -7.48 -1.75 12.31
N CYS A 49 -7.88 -1.04 11.25
CA CYS A 49 -8.67 -1.61 10.15
C CYS A 49 -7.95 -2.80 9.49
N TYR A 50 -6.68 -2.64 9.16
CA TYR A 50 -5.87 -3.68 8.53
C TYR A 50 -5.79 -4.93 9.41
N LYS A 51 -5.46 -4.77 10.70
CA LYS A 51 -5.43 -5.89 11.66
C LYS A 51 -6.79 -6.57 11.80
N TYR A 52 -7.87 -5.79 11.76
CA TYR A 52 -9.22 -6.31 11.85
C TYR A 52 -9.53 -7.26 10.68
N ILE A 53 -9.21 -6.86 9.45
CA ILE A 53 -9.39 -7.68 8.24
C ILE A 53 -8.51 -8.94 8.31
N LEU A 54 -7.24 -8.81 8.68
CA LEU A 54 -6.36 -9.97 8.81
C LEU A 54 -6.86 -10.98 9.84
N LYS A 55 -7.45 -10.50 10.94
CA LYS A 55 -8.05 -11.36 11.96
C LYS A 55 -9.29 -12.08 11.42
N ASP A 56 -10.16 -11.40 10.67
CA ASP A 56 -11.30 -12.04 9.99
C ASP A 56 -10.84 -13.16 9.05
N PHE A 57 -9.84 -12.88 8.22
CA PHE A 57 -9.29 -13.87 7.27
C PHE A 57 -8.67 -15.07 7.98
N GLN A 58 -7.95 -14.83 9.08
CA GLN A 58 -7.43 -15.91 9.91
C GLN A 58 -8.55 -16.78 10.50
N GLN A 59 -9.64 -16.17 10.98
CA GLN A 59 -10.80 -16.89 11.52
C GLN A 59 -11.52 -17.71 10.44
N ARG A 60 -11.60 -17.17 9.22
CA ARG A 60 -12.14 -17.86 8.03
C ARG A 60 -11.18 -18.88 7.42
N LYS A 61 -9.98 -19.04 7.99
CA LYS A 61 -8.92 -19.95 7.51
C LYS A 61 -8.47 -19.68 6.06
N VAL A 62 -8.54 -18.42 5.63
CA VAL A 62 -7.98 -18.00 4.34
C VAL A 62 -6.46 -18.17 4.38
N ARG A 63 -5.86 -18.79 3.37
CA ARG A 63 -4.40 -18.98 3.33
C ARG A 63 -3.75 -17.63 3.08
N LYS A 64 -2.64 -17.35 3.79
CA LYS A 64 -1.90 -16.09 3.61
C LYS A 64 -1.35 -15.89 2.20
N ALA A 65 -1.08 -16.97 1.47
CA ALA A 65 -0.65 -16.89 0.06
C ALA A 65 -1.76 -16.37 -0.87
N ASP A 66 -3.02 -16.53 -0.45
CA ASP A 66 -4.19 -16.12 -1.23
C ASP A 66 -4.67 -14.71 -0.85
N VAL A 67 -4.05 -14.08 0.15
CA VAL A 67 -4.36 -12.71 0.57
C VAL A 67 -3.30 -11.80 -0.01
N PHE A 68 -3.70 -10.74 -0.70
CA PHE A 68 -2.79 -9.71 -1.22
C PHE A 68 -2.95 -8.42 -0.41
N VAL A 69 -1.83 -7.75 -0.17
CA VAL A 69 -1.77 -6.44 0.47
C VAL A 69 -1.18 -5.45 -0.53
N VAL A 70 -1.86 -4.33 -0.72
CA VAL A 70 -1.43 -3.20 -1.54
C VAL A 70 -1.06 -2.05 -0.60
N PHE A 71 0.15 -1.52 -0.76
CA PHE A 71 0.68 -0.40 0.02
C PHE A 71 1.59 0.46 -0.86
N ASP A 72 2.03 1.62 -0.36
CA ASP A 72 2.81 2.60 -1.14
C ASP A 72 2.13 3.08 -2.44
N ASP A 73 0.80 3.02 -2.49
CA ASP A 73 0.03 3.51 -3.63
C ASP A 73 -0.22 5.02 -3.48
N PRO A 74 0.30 5.88 -4.37
CA PRO A 74 0.06 7.32 -4.32
C PRO A 74 -1.39 7.70 -4.66
N GLY A 75 -2.18 6.78 -5.22
CA GLY A 75 -3.60 6.94 -5.54
C GLY A 75 -4.57 6.39 -4.49
N ILE A 76 -4.08 5.72 -3.45
CA ILE A 76 -4.91 5.16 -2.37
C ILE A 76 -4.39 5.69 -1.03
N GLU A 77 -5.22 6.46 -0.31
CA GLU A 77 -4.89 6.92 1.04
C GLU A 77 -5.09 5.78 2.06
N GLY A 78 -4.19 4.80 2.08
CA GLY A 78 -4.21 3.75 3.09
C GLY A 78 -3.68 2.38 2.63
N ILE A 79 -4.38 1.32 3.04
CA ILE A 79 -3.97 -0.08 2.80
C ILE A 79 -5.05 -0.80 2.01
N GLY A 80 -4.70 -1.38 0.86
CA GLY A 80 -5.57 -2.28 0.11
C GLY A 80 -5.35 -3.75 0.52
N ILE A 81 -6.42 -4.52 0.62
CA ILE A 81 -6.38 -5.95 0.97
C ILE A 81 -7.35 -6.72 0.08
N GLY A 82 -6.83 -7.65 -0.72
CA GLY A 82 -7.63 -8.51 -1.62
C GLY A 82 -7.47 -9.99 -1.32
N ILE A 83 -8.42 -10.81 -1.76
CA ILE A 83 -8.30 -12.27 -1.76
C ILE A 83 -8.26 -12.76 -3.21
N SER A 84 -7.24 -13.54 -3.58
CA SER A 84 -7.01 -14.04 -4.94
C SER A 84 -8.19 -14.82 -5.56
N GLU A 85 -8.94 -15.55 -4.73
CA GLU A 85 -10.02 -16.44 -5.17
C GLU A 85 -11.38 -15.74 -5.26
N THR A 86 -11.49 -14.48 -4.84
CA THR A 86 -12.77 -13.77 -4.77
C THR A 86 -12.64 -12.34 -5.28
N ASP A 87 -13.73 -11.77 -5.79
CA ASP A 87 -13.76 -10.33 -6.13
C ASP A 87 -13.75 -9.42 -4.89
N ALA A 88 -13.71 -9.99 -3.68
CA ALA A 88 -13.67 -9.24 -2.43
C ALA A 88 -12.33 -8.50 -2.28
N ASN A 89 -12.41 -7.19 -2.42
CA ASN A 89 -11.30 -6.27 -2.18
C ASN A 89 -11.74 -5.27 -1.11
N TYR A 90 -10.95 -5.17 -0.05
CA TYR A 90 -11.13 -4.20 1.02
C TYR A 90 -10.06 -3.11 0.90
N SER A 91 -10.39 -1.92 1.37
CA SER A 91 -9.40 -0.89 1.65
C SER A 91 -9.62 -0.27 3.02
N CYS A 92 -8.54 0.11 3.66
CA CYS A 92 -8.51 0.85 4.92
C CYS A 92 -8.05 2.26 4.63
N GLU A 93 -8.98 3.19 4.50
CA GLU A 93 -8.72 4.57 4.11
C GLU A 93 -9.35 5.55 5.10
N GLY A 94 -8.54 6.41 5.74
CA GLY A 94 -9.03 7.41 6.68
C GLY A 94 -9.76 6.83 7.90
N GLY A 95 -9.41 5.61 8.32
CA GLY A 95 -10.11 4.86 9.35
C GLY A 95 -11.41 4.20 8.89
N GLU A 96 -11.71 4.21 7.60
CA GLU A 96 -12.85 3.51 7.02
C GLU A 96 -12.42 2.20 6.37
N MET A 97 -13.05 1.11 6.76
CA MET A 97 -13.01 -0.14 6.00
C MET A 97 -14.03 -0.04 4.89
N ARG A 98 -13.54 0.00 3.66
CA ARG A 98 -14.35 0.02 2.44
C ARG A 98 -14.26 -1.35 1.79
N VAL A 99 -15.35 -1.78 1.16
CA VAL A 99 -15.38 -2.97 0.30
C VAL A 99 -15.70 -2.53 -1.12
N TRP A 100 -14.99 -3.09 -2.09
CA TRP A 100 -15.30 -2.96 -3.50
C TRP A 100 -16.18 -4.13 -3.94
N GLU A 101 -17.46 -3.85 -4.21
CA GLU A 101 -18.40 -4.83 -4.74
C GLU A 101 -19.18 -4.19 -5.89
N ALA A 102 -19.40 -4.95 -6.97
CA ALA A 102 -20.18 -4.51 -8.14
C ALA A 102 -19.76 -3.13 -8.71
N GLY A 103 -18.45 -2.82 -8.67
CA GLY A 103 -17.90 -1.59 -9.23
C GLY A 103 -18.04 -0.34 -8.34
N LYS A 104 -18.33 -0.51 -7.05
CA LYS A 104 -18.47 0.61 -6.09
C LYS A 104 -17.80 0.31 -4.76
N TYR A 105 -17.18 1.34 -4.17
CA TYR A 105 -16.75 1.31 -2.77
C TYR A 105 -17.95 1.56 -1.85
N SER A 106 -18.11 0.71 -0.84
CA SER A 106 -19.05 0.91 0.26
C SER A 106 -18.33 0.84 1.59
N VAL A 107 -18.57 1.78 2.50
CA VAL A 107 -18.03 1.74 3.87
C VAL A 107 -18.79 0.67 4.66
N VAL A 108 -18.07 -0.32 5.16
CA VAL A 108 -18.64 -1.42 5.94
C VAL A 108 -18.31 -1.32 7.43
N LYS A 109 -17.27 -0.55 7.78
CA LYS A 109 -16.91 -0.28 9.17
C LYS A 109 -16.07 0.99 9.30
N GLN A 110 -16.22 1.69 10.43
CA GLN A 110 -15.37 2.82 10.79
C GLN A 110 -14.57 2.51 12.06
N PHE A 111 -13.34 3.00 12.10
CA PHE A 111 -12.38 2.87 13.18
C PHE A 111 -12.08 4.29 13.69
N ARG A 112 -12.36 4.53 14.97
CA ARG A 112 -12.21 5.84 15.63
C ARG A 112 -11.09 5.79 16.66
#